data_AF-A0A4Z0BQF4-F1
#
_entry.id   AF-A0A4Z0BQF4-F1
#
_cell.length_a   1.000
_cell.length_b   1.000
_cell.length_c   1.000
_cell.angle_alpha   90.00
_cell.angle_beta   90.00
_cell.angle_gamma   90.00
#
_symmetry.space_group_name_H-M   'P 1'
#
loop_
_entity.id
_entity.type
_entity.pdbx_description
1 polymer ?
#
loop_
_entity_poly.entity_id
_entity_poly.type
_entity_poly.pdbx_seq_one_letter_code
_entity_poly.pdbx_strand_id
1 'polypeptide(L)'
;MSTESRHPIFDKWLVVQAKAHQAELIVMRAQIQEAVGAGPVPPDLLEHARTLRMRASILVPEALAEMARLADSVRWRPDEQDQEMERIARAASAHHAE
;
A
#
# COMPACT_ATOMS: atom_id res chain seq x y z
N MET A 1 -10.10 17.20 17.25
CA MET A 1 -9.62 15.86 16.85
C MET A 1 -8.93 16.03 15.51
N SER A 2 -7.63 15.75 15.43
CA SER A 2 -6.92 15.75 14.15
C SER A 2 -7.51 14.61 13.31
N THR A 3 -8.18 14.94 12.22
CA THR A 3 -8.49 13.98 11.16
C THR A 3 -7.21 13.71 10.42
N GLU A 4 -6.32 12.92 11.00
CA GLU A 4 -5.24 12.29 10.25
C GLU A 4 -5.90 11.38 9.22
N SER A 5 -6.14 11.95 8.04
CA SER A 5 -6.72 11.25 6.92
C SER A 5 -5.71 10.21 6.50
N ARG A 6 -6.03 8.94 6.76
CA ARG A 6 -5.28 7.78 6.26
C ARG A 6 -4.98 8.01 4.78
N HIS A 7 -3.70 7.89 4.41
CA HIS A 7 -3.29 8.06 3.02
C HIS A 7 -4.00 7.03 2.13
N PRO A 8 -4.61 7.41 0.98
CA PRO A 8 -5.37 6.50 0.11
C PRO A 8 -4.61 5.26 -0.38
N ILE A 9 -3.28 5.27 -0.25
CA ILE A 9 -2.43 4.12 -0.53
C ILE A 9 -2.74 2.90 0.34
N PHE A 10 -3.17 3.11 1.58
CA PHE A 10 -3.54 2.02 2.47
C PHE A 10 -4.80 1.30 1.96
N ASP A 11 -5.74 2.03 1.35
CA ASP A 11 -6.90 1.42 0.68
C ASP A 11 -6.48 0.56 -0.50
N LYS A 12 -5.60 1.07 -1.36
CA LYS A 12 -5.05 0.30 -2.48
C LYS A 12 -4.35 -0.97 -1.99
N TRP A 13 -3.51 -0.88 -0.96
CA TRP A 13 -2.83 -2.03 -0.36
C TRP A 13 -3.79 -3.07 0.20
N LEU A 14 -4.82 -2.67 0.94
CA LEU A 14 -5.83 -3.60 1.45
C LEU A 14 -6.58 -4.31 0.32
N VAL A 15 -6.90 -3.61 -0.78
CA VAL A 15 -7.53 -4.23 -1.94
C VAL A 15 -6.62 -5.27 -2.57
N VAL A 16 -5.32 -4.97 -2.75
CA VAL A 16 -4.34 -5.93 -3.27
C VAL A 16 -4.29 -7.19 -2.40
N GLN A 17 -4.18 -7.01 -1.08
CA GLN A 17 -4.09 -8.12 -0.15
C GLN A 17 -5.37 -8.97 -0.15
N ALA A 18 -6.54 -8.32 -0.16
CA ALA A 18 -7.82 -9.02 -0.25
C ALA A 18 -7.93 -9.85 -1.54
N LYS A 19 -7.46 -9.32 -2.68
CA LYS A 19 -7.49 -10.04 -3.96
C LYS A 19 -6.52 -11.21 -4.01
N ALA A 20 -5.31 -11.04 -3.47
CA ALA A 20 -4.32 -12.12 -3.36
C ALA A 20 -4.85 -13.25 -2.46
N HIS A 21 -5.38 -12.90 -1.29
CA HIS A 21 -5.94 -13.88 -0.36
C HIS A 21 -7.16 -14.62 -0.93
N GLN A 22 -8.06 -13.93 -1.64
CA GLN A 22 -9.18 -14.57 -2.35
C GLN A 22 -8.69 -15.60 -3.37
N ALA A 23 -7.63 -15.28 -4.13
CA ALA A 23 -7.05 -16.22 -5.09
C ALA A 23 -6.49 -17.48 -4.39
N GLU A 24 -5.80 -17.31 -3.27
CA GLU A 24 -5.26 -18.43 -2.46
C GLU A 24 -6.35 -19.35 -1.94
N LEU A 25 -7.44 -18.78 -1.40
CA LEU A 25 -8.57 -19.57 -0.90
C LEU A 25 -9.24 -20.39 -2.00
N ILE A 26 -9.36 -19.86 -3.21
CA ILE A 26 -9.93 -20.60 -4.35
C ILE A 26 -9.02 -21.76 -4.76
N VAL A 27 -7.70 -21.53 -4.81
CA VAL A 27 -6.73 -22.58 -5.11
C VAL A 27 -6.76 -23.66 -4.03
N MET A 28 -6.80 -23.28 -2.75
CA MET A 28 -6.89 -24.22 -1.63
C MET A 28 -8.19 -25.05 -1.70
N ARG A 29 -9.32 -24.42 -2.02
CA ARG A 29 -10.59 -25.13 -2.23
C ARG A 29 -10.49 -26.14 -3.37
N ALA A 30 -9.87 -25.77 -4.49
CA ALA A 30 -9.63 -26.67 -5.61
C ALA A 30 -8.78 -27.88 -5.20
N GLN A 31 -7.68 -27.66 -4.48
CA GLN A 31 -6.80 -28.72 -3.97
C GLN A 31 -7.52 -29.67 -3.01
N ILE A 32 -8.35 -29.13 -2.10
CA ILE A 32 -9.16 -29.95 -1.20
C ILE A 32 -10.12 -30.83 -2.01
N GLN A 33 -10.78 -30.26 -3.02
CA GLN A 33 -11.73 -31.01 -3.86
C GLN A 33 -11.05 -32.19 -4.59
N GLU A 34 -9.85 -31.98 -5.13
CA GLU A 34 -9.05 -33.06 -5.74
C GLU A 34 -8.67 -34.12 -4.70
N ALA A 35 -8.20 -33.70 -3.52
CA ALA A 35 -7.73 -34.60 -2.47
C ALA A 35 -8.84 -35.51 -1.90
N VAL A 36 -10.07 -35.00 -1.80
CA VAL A 36 -11.22 -35.78 -1.30
C VAL A 36 -11.94 -36.56 -2.40
N GLY A 37 -11.49 -36.47 -3.66
CA GLY A 37 -12.10 -37.17 -4.78
C GLY A 37 -13.51 -36.68 -5.13
N ALA A 38 -13.85 -35.42 -4.81
CA ALA A 38 -15.18 -34.84 -5.04
C ALA A 38 -15.45 -34.46 -6.51
N GLY A 39 -14.74 -35.06 -7.46
CA GLY A 39 -14.83 -34.76 -8.89
C GLY A 39 -13.90 -33.65 -9.35
N PRO A 40 -13.84 -33.38 -10.68
CA PRO A 40 -12.87 -32.45 -11.27
C PRO A 40 -13.10 -31.01 -10.77
N VAL A 41 -12.00 -30.29 -10.54
CA VAL A 41 -12.06 -28.87 -10.18
C VAL A 41 -12.72 -28.09 -11.32
N PRO A 42 -13.74 -27.28 -11.03
CA PRO A 42 -14.36 -26.41 -12.02
C PRO A 42 -13.31 -25.46 -12.67
N PRO A 43 -13.18 -25.45 -14.00
CA PRO A 43 -12.15 -24.66 -14.68
C PRO A 43 -12.35 -23.14 -14.53
N ASP A 44 -13.59 -22.70 -14.32
CA ASP A 44 -13.96 -21.33 -14.00
C ASP A 44 -13.39 -20.86 -12.65
N LEU A 45 -13.29 -21.74 -11.65
CA LEU A 45 -12.66 -21.41 -10.35
C LEU A 45 -11.16 -21.14 -10.52
N LEU A 46 -10.46 -21.98 -11.28
CA LEU A 46 -9.02 -21.78 -11.51
C LEU A 46 -8.75 -20.54 -12.37
N GLU A 47 -9.61 -20.26 -13.34
CA GLU A 47 -9.55 -19.03 -14.12
C GLU A 47 -9.81 -17.79 -13.25
N HIS A 48 -10.77 -17.86 -12.33
CA HIS A 48 -11.06 -16.79 -11.39
C HIS A 48 -9.87 -16.50 -10.47
N ALA A 49 -9.22 -17.53 -9.92
CA ALA A 49 -8.01 -17.38 -9.12
C ALA A 49 -6.85 -16.75 -9.91
N ARG A 50 -6.64 -17.18 -11.18
CA ARG A 50 -5.63 -16.58 -12.07
C ARG A 50 -5.92 -15.10 -12.33
N THR A 51 -7.17 -14.76 -12.62
CA THR A 51 -7.59 -13.36 -12.83
C THR A 51 -7.33 -12.50 -11.60
N LEU A 52 -7.69 -12.97 -10.41
CA LEU A 52 -7.45 -12.25 -9.16
C LEU A 52 -5.95 -12.04 -8.90
N ARG A 53 -5.14 -13.06 -9.13
CA ARG A 53 -3.68 -12.98 -9.00
C ARG A 53 -3.05 -12.02 -10.01
N MET A 54 -3.50 -12.03 -11.27
CA MET A 54 -3.06 -11.05 -12.28
C MET A 54 -3.40 -9.63 -11.85
N ARG A 55 -4.63 -9.38 -11.38
CA ARG A 55 -5.03 -8.06 -10.88
C ARG A 55 -4.16 -7.61 -9.71
N ALA A 56 -3.90 -8.50 -8.74
CA ALA A 56 -2.98 -8.20 -7.65
C ALA A 56 -1.58 -7.84 -8.16
N SER A 57 -1.04 -8.60 -9.14
CA SER A 57 0.29 -8.34 -9.71
C SER A 57 0.43 -6.99 -10.42
N ILE A 58 -0.66 -6.44 -10.95
CA ILE A 58 -0.69 -5.09 -11.56
C ILE A 58 -0.72 -4.01 -10.48
N LEU A 59 -1.47 -4.24 -9.40
CA LEU A 59 -1.67 -3.25 -8.33
C LEU A 59 -0.52 -3.22 -7.32
N VAL A 60 0.25 -4.31 -7.15
CA VAL A 60 1.40 -4.38 -6.22
C VAL A 60 2.48 -3.33 -6.56
N PRO A 61 2.98 -3.22 -7.82
CA PRO A 61 4.00 -2.23 -8.16
C PRO A 61 3.52 -0.79 -7.95
N GLU A 62 2.27 -0.49 -8.31
CA GLU A 62 1.66 0.82 -8.08
C GLU A 62 1.62 1.14 -6.58
N ALA A 63 1.22 0.15 -5.77
CA ALA A 63 1.15 0.33 -4.33
C ALA A 63 2.53 0.59 -3.71
N LEU A 64 3.54 -0.17 -4.13
CA LEU A 64 4.92 -0.02 -3.66
C LEU A 64 5.55 1.31 -4.08
N ALA A 65 5.32 1.75 -5.32
CA ALA A 65 5.85 3.02 -5.83
C ALA A 65 5.26 4.23 -5.07
N GLU A 66 3.98 4.18 -4.73
CA GLU A 66 3.33 5.22 -3.93
C GLU A 66 3.81 5.19 -2.46
N MET A 67 3.98 4.00 -1.87
CA MET A 67 4.56 3.87 -0.52
C MET A 67 5.99 4.41 -0.46
N ALA A 68 6.81 4.17 -1.50
CA ALA A 68 8.15 4.72 -1.61
C ALA A 68 8.12 6.25 -1.69
N ARG A 69 7.23 6.83 -2.51
CA ARG A 69 7.04 8.29 -2.58
C ARG A 69 6.60 8.90 -1.25
N LEU A 70 5.66 8.26 -0.56
CA LEU A 70 5.22 8.70 0.76
C LEU A 70 6.38 8.64 1.76
N ALA A 71 7.12 7.54 1.79
CA ALA A 71 8.28 7.37 2.67
C ALA A 71 9.35 8.45 2.43
N ASP A 72 9.62 8.81 1.17
CA ASP A 72 10.55 9.89 0.84
C ASP A 72 10.03 11.29 1.24
N SER A 73 8.71 11.49 1.27
CA SER A 73 8.10 12.77 1.67
C SER A 73 8.11 13.02 3.19
N VAL A 74 8.11 11.94 3.99
CA VAL A 74 8.24 12.02 5.47
C VAL A 74 9.66 11.76 5.94
N ARG A 75 10.58 11.49 5.01
CA ARG A 75 11.98 11.24 5.34
C ARG A 75 12.60 12.53 5.86
N TRP A 76 13.02 12.49 7.11
CA TRP A 76 13.72 13.57 7.77
C TRP A 76 14.95 14.02 6.98
N ARG A 77 15.04 15.31 6.68
CA ARG A 77 16.17 15.95 5.99
C ARG A 77 16.82 16.98 6.92
N PRO A 78 17.99 16.68 7.52
CA PRO A 78 18.66 17.57 8.45
C PRO A 78 18.92 18.97 7.88
N ASP A 79 19.35 19.04 6.61
CA ASP A 79 19.71 20.31 5.96
C ASP A 79 18.50 21.26 5.76
N GLU A 80 17.29 20.72 5.61
CA GLU A 80 16.07 21.52 5.48
C GLU A 80 15.61 22.07 6.84
N GLN A 81 15.90 21.34 7.93
CA GLN A 81 15.60 21.78 9.29
C GLN A 81 16.53 22.91 9.73
N ASP A 82 17.82 22.83 9.40
CA ASP A 82 18.80 23.87 9.73
C ASP A 82 18.46 25.19 9.01
N GLN A 83 18.03 25.12 7.75
CA GLN A 83 17.56 26.29 6.99
C GLN A 83 16.27 26.88 7.55
N GLU A 84 15.32 26.05 8.01
CA GLU A 84 14.09 26.52 8.64
C GLU A 84 14.36 27.16 10.00
N MET A 85 15.23 26.56 10.81
CA MET A 85 15.70 27.10 12.10
C MET A 85 16.39 28.44 11.92
N GLU A 86 17.26 28.58 10.93
CA GLU A 86 17.88 29.86 10.60
C GLU A 86 16.87 30.91 10.14
N ARG A 87 15.83 30.51 9.39
CA ARG A 87 14.77 31.42 8.94
C ARG A 87 13.95 31.92 10.12
N ILE A 88 13.57 31.03 11.04
CA ILE A 88 12.85 31.35 12.27
C ILE A 88 13.70 32.27 13.17
N ALA A 89 14.98 31.94 13.36
CA ALA A 89 15.92 32.74 14.16
C ALA A 89 16.11 34.15 13.60
N ARG A 90 16.20 34.30 12.27
CA ARG A 90 16.25 35.60 11.58
C ARG A 90 14.95 36.39 11.74
N ALA A 91 13.80 35.75 11.57
CA ALA A 91 12.49 36.40 11.72
C ALA A 91 12.24 36.89 13.16
N ALA A 92 12.62 36.08 14.16
CA ALA A 92 12.53 36.46 15.57
C ALA A 92 13.47 37.63 15.93
N SER A 93 14.67 37.65 15.34
CA SER A 93 15.65 38.73 15.57
C SER A 93 15.23 40.05 14.94
N ALA A 94 14.57 40.01 13.77
CA ALA A 94 14.04 41.21 13.10
C ALA A 94 12.91 41.87 13.90
N HIS A 95 12.07 41.08 14.56
CA HIS A 95 10.97 41.58 15.39
C HIS A 95 11.39 42.19 16.74
N HIS A 96 12.63 41.95 17.19
CA HIS A 96 13.16 42.52 18.45
C HIS A 96 14.03 43.76 18.23
N ALA A 97 14.28 44.15 16.97
CA ALA A 97 15.05 45.33 16.60
C ALA A 97 14.18 46.56 16.26
N GLU A 98 12.85 46.40 16.27
CA GLU A 98 11.82 47.47 16.20
C GLU A 98 11.29 47.79 17.60
#